data_AF-A0A517Y171-F1
#
_entry.id   AF-A0A517Y171-F1
#
_cell.length_a   1.000
_cell.length_b   1.000
_cell.length_c   1.000
_cell.angle_alpha   90.00
_cell.angle_beta   90.00
_cell.angle_gamma   90.00
#
_symmetry.space_group_name_H-M   'P 1'
#
loop_
_entity.id
_entity.type
_entity.pdbx_description
1 polymer ?
#
loop_
_entity_poly.entity_id
_entity_poly.type
_entity_poly.pdbx_seq_one_letter_code
_entity_poly.pdbx_strand_id
1 'polypeptide(L)' 'MPLTLAIDPPGDLARFRLPAGVAARLRSLLDRQDAGHPLTPDERAEAEGLVEMADLLTLLRLRAERGAS' A
#
# COMPACT_ATOMS: atom_id res chain seq x y z
N MET A 1 -10.72 -33.59 -6.47
CA MET A 1 -11.11 -32.94 -5.21
C MET A 1 -9.96 -32.02 -4.81
N PRO A 2 -10.11 -30.70 -4.92
CA PRO A 2 -9.04 -29.79 -4.51
C PRO A 2 -8.93 -29.80 -2.97
N LEU A 3 -7.70 -29.88 -2.47
CA LEU A 3 -7.39 -29.75 -1.06
C LEU A 3 -7.38 -28.26 -0.72
N THR A 4 -8.22 -27.81 0.21
CA THR A 4 -8.17 -26.44 0.72
C THR A 4 -7.34 -26.43 1.99
N LEU A 5 -6.21 -25.72 1.97
CA LEU A 5 -5.34 -25.51 3.12
C LEU A 5 -5.69 -24.16 3.77
N ALA A 6 -6.10 -24.18 5.04
CA ALA A 6 -6.20 -22.98 5.85
C ALA A 6 -4.79 -22.62 6.33
N ILE A 7 -4.21 -21.58 5.74
CA ILE A 7 -2.91 -21.02 6.12
C ILE A 7 -3.19 -19.78 6.96
N ASP A 8 -2.73 -19.77 8.21
CA ASP A 8 -2.78 -18.57 9.02
C ASP A 8 -1.88 -17.50 8.38
N PRO A 9 -2.38 -16.26 8.21
CA PRO A 9 -1.55 -15.17 7.75
C PRO A 9 -0.36 -15.01 8.71
N PRO A 10 0.88 -14.84 8.21
CA PRO A 10 2.02 -14.47 9.06
C PRO A 10 1.63 -13.35 10.03
N GLY A 11 1.88 -13.54 11.33
CA GLY A 11 1.41 -12.62 12.37
C GLY A 11 1.95 -11.19 12.25
N ASP A 12 2.99 -10.98 11.44
CA ASP A 12 3.57 -9.70 11.10
C ASP A 12 2.89 -9.01 9.90
N LEU A 13 1.95 -9.65 9.19
CA LEU A 13 1.19 -9.03 8.10
C LEU A 13 0.41 -7.80 8.56
N ALA A 14 -0.08 -7.79 9.80
CA ALA A 14 -0.70 -6.60 10.38
C ALA A 14 0.26 -5.39 10.48
N ARG A 15 1.57 -5.63 10.43
CA ARG A 15 2.64 -4.62 10.48
C ARG A 15 3.09 -4.14 9.10
N PHE A 16 2.58 -4.73 8.01
CA PHE A 16 2.88 -4.25 6.66
C PHE A 16 2.36 -2.82 6.50
N ARG A 17 3.29 -1.90 6.31
CA ARG A 17 3.06 -0.48 6.03
C ARG A 17 4.00 -0.07 4.92
N LEU A 18 3.65 1.00 4.21
CA LEU A 18 4.63 1.63 3.33
C LEU A 18 5.87 2.01 4.16
N PRO A 19 7.09 1.65 3.73
CA PRO A 19 8.30 2.09 4.39
C PRO A 19 8.36 3.62 4.44
N ALA A 20 8.91 4.19 5.51
CA ALA A 20 8.87 5.64 5.76
C ALA A 20 9.37 6.50 4.57
N GLY A 21 10.46 6.10 3.91
CA GLY A 21 10.97 6.81 2.74
C GLY A 21 10.02 6.78 1.54
N VAL A 22 9.34 5.65 1.33
CA VAL A 22 8.35 5.49 0.27
C VAL A 22 7.10 6.31 0.59
N ALA A 23 6.66 6.31 1.86
CA ALA A 23 5.52 7.09 2.31
C ALA A 23 5.77 8.59 2.16
N ALA A 24 6.99 9.06 2.49
CA ALA A 24 7.39 10.45 2.31
C ALA A 24 7.41 10.85 0.83
N ARG A 25 7.89 9.97 -0.05
CA ARG A 25 7.89 10.21 -1.49
C ARG A 25 6.47 10.31 -2.05
N LEU A 26 5.59 9.37 -1.70
CA LEU A 26 4.17 9.41 -2.08
C LEU A 26 3.52 10.71 -1.59
N ARG A 27 3.72 11.06 -0.31
CA ARG A 27 3.20 12.30 0.27
C ARG A 27 3.66 13.54 -0.52
N SER A 28 4.96 13.63 -0.82
CA SER A 28 5.50 14.76 -1.58
C SER A 28 4.91 14.90 -2.99
N LEU A 29 4.62 13.78 -3.68
CA LEU A 29 4.00 13.80 -5.01
C LEU A 29 2.54 14.27 -4.93
N LEU A 30 1.78 13.76 -3.97
CA LEU A 30 0.38 14.15 -3.74
C LEU A 30 0.28 15.63 -3.33
N ASP A 31 1.14 16.08 -2.39
CA ASP A 31 1.14 17.48 -1.95
C ASP A 31 1.44 18.45 -3.11
N ARG A 32 2.31 18.06 -4.05
CA ARG A 32 2.57 18.83 -5.28
C ARG A 32 1.34 18.90 -6.18
N GLN A 33 0.64 17.78 -6.36
CA GLN A 33 -0.61 17.75 -7.14
C GLN A 33 -1.68 18.63 -6.51
N ASP A 34 -1.87 18.54 -5.19
CA ASP A 34 -2.83 19.33 -4.42
C ASP A 34 -2.52 20.83 -4.48
N ALA A 35 -1.23 21.18 -4.51
CA ALA A 35 -0.77 22.56 -4.71
C ALA A 35 -0.88 23.05 -6.17
N GLY A 36 -1.31 22.20 -7.11
CA GLY A 36 -1.41 22.52 -8.53
C GLY A 36 -0.07 22.57 -9.26
N HIS A 37 1.01 22.06 -8.66
CA HIS A 37 2.31 21.94 -9.32
C HIS A 37 2.29 20.77 -10.32
N PRO A 38 2.69 20.99 -11.58
CA PRO A 38 2.71 19.92 -12.56
C PRO A 38 3.74 18.86 -12.17
N LEU A 39 3.29 17.60 -12.12
CA LEU A 39 4.15 16.42 -12.13
C LEU A 39 4.52 16.06 -13.56
N THR A 40 5.76 15.59 -13.77
CA THR A 40 6.17 14.95 -15.04
C THR A 40 5.36 13.66 -15.26
N PRO A 41 5.32 13.13 -16.49
CA PRO A 41 4.66 11.84 -16.75
C PRO A 41 5.20 10.71 -15.86
N ASP A 42 6.51 10.64 -15.65
CA ASP A 42 7.14 9.63 -14.80
C ASP A 42 6.76 9.80 -13.32
N GLU A 43 6.69 11.04 -12.83
CA GLU A 43 6.26 11.35 -11.46
C GLU A 43 4.78 10.99 -11.22
N ARG A 44 3.92 11.15 -12.25
CA ARG A 44 2.52 10.73 -12.17
C ARG A 44 2.40 9.22 -12.09
N ALA A 45 3.12 8.50 -12.95
CA ALA A 45 3.16 7.04 -12.94
C ALA A 45 3.71 6.51 -11.61
N GLU A 46 4.74 7.17 -11.05
CA GLU A 46 5.25 6.86 -9.71
C GLU A 46 4.16 7.07 -8.65
N ALA A 47 3.48 8.22 -8.64
CA ALA A 47 2.42 8.49 -7.67
C ALA A 47 1.28 7.44 -7.74
N GLU A 48 0.82 7.10 -8.95
CA GLU A 48 -0.21 6.09 -9.16
C GLU A 48 0.21 4.71 -8.62
N GLY A 49 1.41 4.25 -8.96
CA GLY A 49 1.93 2.97 -8.46
C GLY A 49 2.15 2.96 -6.94
N LEU A 50 2.59 4.07 -6.36
CA LEU A 50 2.74 4.21 -4.91
C LEU A 50 1.40 4.18 -4.17
N VAL A 51 0.34 4.79 -4.74
CA VAL A 51 -1.04 4.70 -4.22
C VAL A 51 -1.55 3.26 -4.28
N GLU A 52 -1.41 2.58 -5.42
CA GLU A 52 -1.84 1.19 -5.58
C GLU A 52 -1.17 0.26 -4.55
N MET A 53 0.13 0.45 -4.32
CA MET A 53 0.84 -0.29 -3.28
C MET A 53 0.31 0.02 -1.87
N ALA A 54 0.02 1.28 -1.56
CA ALA A 54 -0.54 1.67 -0.26
C ALA A 54 -1.90 1.01 0.00
N ASP A 55 -2.75 0.95 -1.03
CA ASP A 55 -4.06 0.32 -0.97
C ASP A 55 -3.95 -1.19 -0.79
N LEU A 56 -3.07 -1.85 -1.54
CA LEU A 56 -2.82 -3.29 -1.39
C LEU A 56 -2.36 -3.63 0.02
N LEU A 57 -1.37 -2.90 0.56
CA LEU A 57 -0.90 -3.14 1.93
C LEU A 57 -2.00 -2.91 2.97
N THR A 58 -2.85 -1.90 2.76
CA THR A 58 -4.00 -1.64 3.63
C THR A 58 -5.00 -2.81 3.58
N LEU A 59 -5.31 -3.33 2.39
CA LEU A 59 -6.19 -4.47 2.22
C LEU A 59 -5.63 -5.76 2.87
N LEU A 60 -4.33 -6.01 2.72
CA LEU A 60 -3.66 -7.16 3.35
C LEU A 60 -3.73 -7.08 4.87
N ARG A 61 -3.46 -5.90 5.45
CA ARG A 61 -3.61 -5.67 6.88
C ARG A 61 -5.03 -5.94 7.37
N LEU A 62 -6.03 -5.37 6.70
CA LEU A 62 -7.44 -5.53 7.10
C LEU A 62 -7.91 -7.00 7.00
N ARG A 63 -7.30 -7.80 6.11
CA ARG A 63 -7.55 -9.26 6.04
C ARG A 63 -6.88 -9.99 7.20
N ALA A 64 -5.64 -9.65 7.52
CA ALA A 64 -4.90 -10.24 8.63
C ALA A 64 -5.59 -9.95 9.99
N GLU A 65 -6.06 -8.71 10.20
CA GLU A 65 -6.79 -8.32 11.41
C GLU A 65 -8.11 -9.11 11.58
N ARG A 66 -8.81 -9.40 10.48
CA ARG A 66 -10.05 -10.19 10.49
C ARG A 66 -9.83 -11.69 10.66
N GLY A 67 -8.71 -12.22 10.17
CA GLY A 67 -8.35 -13.63 10.34
C GLY A 67 -7.76 -13.97 11.71
N ALA A 68 -7.32 -12.96 12.47
CA ALA A 68 -6.80 -13.10 13.83
C ALA A 68 -7.89 -13.00 14.93
N SER A 69 -9.16 -12.85 14.55
CA SER A 69 -10.32 -12.77 15.46
C SER A 69 -11.02 -14.11 15.64
#